data_AF-A0A967LNM2-F1
#
_entry.id   AF-A0A967LNM2-F1
#
_cell.length_a   1.000
_cell.length_b   1.000
_cell.length_c   1.000
_cell.angle_alpha   90.00
_cell.angle_beta   90.00
_cell.angle_gamma   90.00
#
_symmetry.space_group_name_H-M   'P 1'
#
loop_
_entity.id
_entity.type
_entity.pdbx_description
1 polymer ?
#
loop_
_entity_poly.entity_id
_entity_poly.type
_entity_poly.pdbx_seq_one_letter_code
_entity_poly.pdbx_strand_id
1 'polypeptide(L)'
;LTEYPPGTPPRRHHFPERNRIVAGLARAVVVVEAAGRSGALVTARQAVDEGREVLAVPGSILSDLSVGPNALLRLGARPVVTPRDVLETLGLEPAWDG
;
A
#
# COMPACT_ATOMS: atom_id res chain seq x y z
N LEU A 1 11.03 13.01 0.32
CA LEU A 1 10.43 13.89 -0.71
C LEU A 1 9.21 14.57 -0.11
N THR A 2 9.09 15.89 -0.28
CA THR A 2 7.95 16.70 0.19
C THR A 2 7.69 17.79 -0.83
N GLU A 3 6.42 18.07 -1.11
CA GLU A 3 6.00 19.21 -1.96
C GLU A 3 5.99 20.54 -1.18
N TYR A 4 6.23 20.50 0.13
CA TYR A 4 6.18 21.69 0.98
C TYR A 4 7.58 22.28 1.27
N PRO A 5 7.69 23.62 1.30
CA PRO A 5 8.92 24.31 1.70
C PRO A 5 9.41 23.91 3.10
N PRO A 6 10.73 23.99 3.38
CA PRO A 6 11.28 23.77 4.70
C PRO A 6 10.58 24.62 5.77
N GLY A 7 10.24 24.01 6.91
CA GLY A 7 9.54 24.67 8.02
C GLY A 7 8.01 24.62 7.95
N THR A 8 7.43 24.02 6.91
CA THR A 8 5.97 23.84 6.83
C THR A 8 5.47 22.82 7.87
N PRO A 9 4.57 23.19 8.80
CA PRO A 9 4.05 22.26 9.79
C PRO A 9 3.14 21.20 9.16
N PRO A 10 3.08 19.97 9.71
CA PRO A 10 2.19 18.93 9.21
C PRO A 10 0.73 19.31 9.43
N ARG A 11 -0.06 19.37 8.35
CA ARG A 11 -1.52 19.56 8.40
C ARG A 11 -2.22 18.29 7.92
N ARG A 12 -3.45 18.05 8.37
CA ARG A 12 -4.22 16.85 8.02
C ARG A 12 -4.36 16.63 6.50
N HIS A 13 -4.47 17.70 5.71
CA HIS A 13 -4.55 17.62 4.25
C HIS A 13 -3.21 17.35 3.56
N HIS A 14 -2.07 17.57 4.24
CA HIS A 14 -0.76 17.25 3.66
C HIS A 14 -0.51 15.74 3.54
N PHE A 15 -1.21 14.91 4.31
CA PHE A 15 -1.00 13.47 4.31
C PHE A 15 -1.54 12.78 3.05
N PRO A 16 -2.79 13.04 2.58
CA PRO A 16 -3.26 12.53 1.29
C PRO A 16 -2.42 13.00 0.10
N GLU A 17 -1.97 14.26 0.09
CA GLU A 17 -1.15 14.82 -0.99
C GLU A 17 0.21 14.10 -1.09
N ARG A 18 0.88 13.89 0.05
CA ARG A 18 2.11 13.10 0.12
C ARG A 18 1.90 11.65 -0.32
N ASN A 19 0.79 11.03 0.06
CA ASN A 19 0.51 9.63 -0.25
C ASN A 19 0.40 9.38 -1.76
N ARG A 20 -0.12 10.35 -2.54
CA ARG A 20 -0.13 10.30 -4.00
C ARG A 20 1.27 10.17 -4.58
N ILE A 21 2.24 10.93 -4.06
CA ILE A 21 3.63 10.84 -4.52
C ILE A 21 4.20 9.43 -4.26
N VAL A 22 3.88 8.85 -3.10
CA VAL A 22 4.33 7.50 -2.74
C VAL A 22 3.73 6.46 -3.67
N ALA A 23 2.43 6.58 -4.00
CA ALA A 23 1.78 5.72 -4.98
C ALA A 23 2.42 5.86 -6.38
N GLY A 24 2.63 7.10 -6.84
CA GLY A 24 3.11 7.37 -8.20
C GLY A 24 4.56 6.98 -8.45
N LEU A 25 5.40 7.03 -7.42
CA LEU A 25 6.80 6.58 -7.51
C LEU A 25 6.95 5.06 -7.34
N ALA A 26 5.97 4.38 -6.77
CA ALA A 26 6.05 2.95 -6.51
C ALA A 26 5.69 2.12 -7.76
N ARG A 27 6.39 0.99 -7.95
CA ARG A 27 5.98 -0.05 -8.91
C ARG A 27 4.82 -0.89 -8.38
N ALA A 28 4.73 -1.03 -7.06
CA ALA A 28 3.70 -1.76 -6.35
C ALA A 28 3.50 -1.20 -4.93
N VAL A 29 2.28 -1.28 -4.41
CA VAL A 29 1.93 -0.90 -3.03
C VAL A 29 1.43 -2.12 -2.27
N VAL A 30 2.05 -2.41 -1.12
CA VAL A 30 1.63 -3.49 -0.21
C VAL A 30 0.92 -2.90 1.00
N VAL A 31 -0.33 -3.29 1.22
CA VAL A 31 -1.10 -2.93 2.42
C VAL A 31 -1.03 -4.06 3.44
N VAL A 32 -0.24 -3.85 4.51
CA VAL A 32 -0.01 -4.85 5.55
C VAL A 32 -1.10 -4.80 6.61
N GLU A 33 -1.39 -3.61 7.14
CA GLU A 33 -2.42 -3.37 8.16
C GLU A 33 -3.14 -2.06 7.87
N ALA A 34 -4.48 -2.11 7.87
CA ALA A 34 -5.32 -0.93 7.71
C ALA A 34 -6.73 -1.20 8.25
N ALA A 35 -7.23 -0.31 9.11
CA ALA A 35 -8.66 -0.26 9.42
C ALA A 35 -9.49 0.16 8.19
N GLY A 36 -10.78 -0.16 8.17
CA GLY A 36 -11.67 0.11 7.03
C GLY A 36 -11.81 1.59 6.60
N ARG A 37 -11.43 2.54 7.46
CA ARG A 37 -11.38 3.99 7.17
C ARG A 37 -9.96 4.58 7.21
N SER A 38 -8.93 3.74 7.03
CA SER A 38 -7.53 4.17 7.07
C SER A 38 -7.13 4.98 5.84
N GLY A 39 -6.26 5.97 6.03
CA GLY A 39 -5.61 6.70 4.94
C GLY A 39 -4.74 5.79 4.03
N ALA A 40 -4.33 4.61 4.51
CA ALA A 40 -3.64 3.63 3.68
C ALA A 40 -4.50 3.12 2.51
N LEU A 41 -5.83 3.04 2.69
CA LEU A 41 -6.75 2.64 1.63
C LEU A 41 -6.92 3.72 0.55
N VAL A 42 -6.72 4.98 0.92
CA VAL A 42 -6.68 6.09 -0.05
C VAL A 42 -5.43 5.94 -0.94
N THR A 43 -4.28 5.66 -0.34
CA THR A 43 -3.04 5.38 -1.10
C THR A 43 -3.20 4.19 -2.04
N ALA A 44 -3.79 3.09 -1.56
CA ALA A 44 -4.03 1.90 -2.38
C ALA A 44 -4.96 2.21 -3.56
N ARG A 45 -6.01 3.01 -3.36
CA ARG A 45 -6.88 3.46 -4.45
C ARG A 45 -6.13 4.29 -5.49
N GLN A 46 -5.36 5.28 -5.03
CA GLN A 46 -4.54 6.12 -5.91
C GLN A 46 -3.52 5.30 -6.71
N ALA A 47 -2.92 4.27 -6.10
CA ALA A 47 -2.02 3.35 -6.78
C ALA A 47 -2.71 2.61 -7.93
N VAL A 48 -3.94 2.11 -7.73
CA VAL A 48 -4.73 1.51 -8.81
C VAL A 48 -5.03 2.52 -9.92
N ASP A 49 -5.45 3.73 -9.56
CA ASP A 49 -5.77 4.80 -10.52
C ASP A 49 -4.56 5.19 -11.39
N GLU A 50 -3.34 5.03 -10.85
CA GLU A 50 -2.06 5.28 -11.53
C GLU A 50 -1.48 4.03 -12.23
N GLY A 51 -2.24 2.93 -12.30
CA GLY A 51 -1.83 1.70 -12.96
C GLY A 51 -0.71 0.94 -12.23
N ARG A 52 -0.65 1.07 -10.90
CA ARG A 52 0.30 0.35 -10.04
C ARG A 52 -0.33 -0.89 -9.45
N GLU A 53 0.50 -1.90 -9.24
CA GLU A 53 0.08 -3.13 -8.57
C GLU A 53 -0.26 -2.86 -7.11
N VAL A 54 -1.42 -3.35 -6.66
CA VAL A 54 -1.81 -3.31 -5.25
C VAL A 54 -1.88 -4.71 -4.71
N LEU A 55 -1.13 -4.92 -3.63
CA LEU A 55 -1.08 -6.16 -2.90
C LEU A 55 -1.54 -5.96 -1.47
N ALA A 56 -2.02 -7.03 -0.84
CA ALA A 56 -2.51 -6.98 0.53
C ALA A 56 -2.09 -8.22 1.32
N VAL A 57 -1.73 -8.02 2.58
CA VAL A 57 -1.43 -9.11 3.51
C VAL A 57 -2.74 -9.61 4.11
N PRO A 58 -3.14 -10.89 3.91
CA PRO A 58 -4.32 -11.44 4.56
C PRO A 58 -4.17 -11.41 6.08
N GLY A 59 -5.28 -11.16 6.78
CA GLY A 59 -5.29 -11.16 8.24
C GLY A 59 -6.60 -11.66 8.84
N SER A 60 -6.61 -11.85 10.17
CA SER A 60 -7.77 -12.35 10.89
C SER A 60 -9.00 -11.47 10.68
N ILE A 61 -10.16 -12.07 10.37
CA ILE A 61 -11.44 -11.34 10.26
C ILE A 61 -11.90 -10.69 11.57
N LEU A 62 -11.27 -11.08 12.70
CA LEU A 62 -11.54 -10.53 14.03
C LEU A 62 -10.66 -9.32 14.36
N SER A 63 -9.68 -9.00 13.50
CA SER A 63 -8.78 -7.86 13.68
C SER A 63 -9.29 -6.66 12.91
N ASP A 64 -9.51 -5.53 13.61
CA ASP A 64 -9.86 -4.25 13.00
C ASP A 64 -8.80 -3.79 11.99
N LEU A 65 -7.53 -4.13 12.22
CA LEU A 65 -6.42 -3.80 11.32
C LEU A 65 -6.36 -4.66 10.05
N SER A 66 -7.10 -5.76 10.00
CA SER A 66 -7.19 -6.62 8.82
C SER A 66 -8.38 -6.30 7.92
N VAL A 67 -9.30 -5.42 8.36
CA VAL A 67 -10.49 -5.03 7.58
C VAL A 67 -10.10 -4.46 6.20
N GLY A 68 -9.12 -3.55 6.17
CA GLY A 68 -8.63 -2.92 4.94
C GLY A 68 -7.94 -3.89 3.98
N PRO A 69 -6.88 -4.61 4.41
CA PRO A 69 -6.24 -5.62 3.57
C PRO A 69 -7.22 -6.67 3.04
N ASN A 70 -8.10 -7.21 3.88
CA ASN A 70 -9.08 -8.21 3.46
C ASN A 70 -10.11 -7.63 2.47
N ALA A 71 -10.49 -6.35 2.61
CA ALA A 71 -11.34 -5.69 1.62
C ALA A 71 -10.64 -5.53 0.27
N LEU A 72 -9.34 -5.20 0.26
CA LEU A 72 -8.55 -5.14 -0.97
C LEU A 72 -8.43 -6.52 -1.64
N LEU A 73 -8.20 -7.58 -0.86
CA LEU A 73 -8.19 -8.95 -1.37
C LEU A 73 -9.52 -9.33 -2.01
N ARG A 74 -10.65 -8.96 -1.38
CA ARG A 74 -11.99 -9.17 -1.96
C ARG A 74 -12.19 -8.41 -3.28
N LEU A 75 -11.51 -7.28 -3.47
CA LEU A 75 -11.55 -6.48 -4.70
C LEU A 75 -10.56 -6.96 -5.77
N GLY A 76 -9.78 -8.03 -5.50
CA GLY A 76 -8.85 -8.62 -6.45
C GLY A 76 -7.39 -8.21 -6.27
N ALA A 77 -7.03 -7.53 -5.17
CA ALA A 77 -5.62 -7.32 -4.85
C ALA A 77 -4.91 -8.67 -4.66
N ARG A 78 -3.66 -8.76 -5.11
CA ARG A 78 -2.85 -9.99 -4.98
C ARG A 78 -2.49 -10.23 -3.49
N PRO A 79 -2.68 -11.45 -2.96
CA PRO A 79 -2.28 -11.77 -1.60
C PRO A 79 -0.76 -11.80 -1.44
N VAL A 80 -0.29 -11.31 -0.30
CA VAL A 80 1.12 -11.42 0.13
C VAL A 80 1.16 -12.22 1.43
N VAL A 81 1.70 -13.42 1.34
CA VAL A 81 1.93 -14.33 2.47
C VAL A 81 3.42 -14.54 2.71
N THR A 82 4.28 -14.18 1.74
CA THR A 82 5.73 -14.19 1.84
C THR A 82 6.35 -13.00 1.10
N PRO A 83 7.62 -12.65 1.38
CA PRO A 83 8.34 -11.66 0.57
C PRO A 83 8.45 -12.02 -0.92
N ARG A 84 8.40 -13.32 -1.26
CA ARG A 84 8.49 -13.79 -2.66
C ARG A 84 7.32 -13.31 -3.50
N ASP A 85 6.12 -13.22 -2.94
CA ASP A 85 4.93 -12.76 -3.67
C ASP A 85 5.10 -11.33 -4.22
N VAL A 86 5.80 -10.48 -3.45
CA VAL A 86 6.12 -9.11 -3.86
C VAL A 86 7.17 -9.11 -4.97
N LEU A 87 8.23 -9.91 -4.82
CA LEU A 87 9.30 -10.02 -5.81
C LEU A 87 8.77 -10.55 -7.15
N GLU A 88 7.94 -11.61 -7.13
CA GLU A 88 7.28 -12.15 -8.32
C GLU A 88 6.43 -11.10 -9.03
N THR A 89 5.67 -10.30 -8.27
CA THR A 89 4.87 -9.20 -8.83
C THR A 89 5.73 -8.13 -9.49
N LEU A 90 6.95 -7.92 -8.99
CA LEU A 90 7.92 -7.00 -9.57
C LEU A 90 8.80 -7.63 -10.66
N GLY A 91 8.64 -8.92 -10.96
CA GLY A 91 9.52 -9.66 -11.88
C GLY A 91 10.97 -9.67 -11.42
N LEU A 92 11.20 -9.78 -10.11
CA LEU A 92 12.52 -9.79 -9.48
C LEU A 92 12.82 -11.16 -8.88
N GLU A 93 14.07 -11.56 -8.97
CA GLU A 93 14.59 -12.74 -8.26
C GLU A 93 15.11 -12.34 -6.87
N PRO A 94 14.93 -13.17 -5.84
CA PRO A 94 15.50 -12.92 -4.53
C PRO A 94 17.03 -12.97 -4.59
N ALA A 95 17.68 -12.00 -3.94
CA ALA A 95 19.14 -11.94 -3.82
C ALA A 95 19.70 -12.76 -2.65
N TRP A 96 18.82 -13.48 -1.94
CA TRP A 96 19.16 -14.37 -0.85
C TRP A 96 18.94 -15.82 -1.29
N ASP A 97 19.93 -16.67 -1.03
CA ASP A 97 19.74 -18.11 -1.12
C ASP A 97 18.74 -18.54 -0.02
N GLY A 98 17.85 -19.47 -0.37
CA GLY A 98 16.65 -19.84 0.39
C GLY A 98 16.86 -20.23 1.85
#